data_AF-A0A1D2WEQ5-F1
#
_entry.id   AF-A0A1D2WEQ5-F1
#
_cell.length_a   1.000
_cell.length_b   1.000
_cell.length_c   1.000
_cell.angle_alpha   90.00
_cell.angle_beta   90.00
_cell.angle_gamma   90.00
#
_symmetry.space_group_name_H-M   'P 1'
#
loop_
_entity.id
_entity.type
_entity.pdbx_description
1 polymer ?
#
loop_
_entity_poly.entity_id
_entity_poly.type
_entity_poly.pdbx_seq_one_letter_code
_entity_poly.pdbx_strand_id
1 'polypeptide(L)'
;MMLSGVPKIFKDRPGPLSLFEKIITVLGALPVFLFPVYWLISDHLLLGAYIVAWVLFFLTAHRYECVKCINFECPMNRVPAKIQKNFKNRGNLSDNFDLSGNEFRISGSNRYSSLKIQHEFKDFLYWYFVTLFLLFLAGLAIGIYSTGWVLAYIFLVFFHFYVLEQRFFCTHCPYYVMSEKKVRCMMNWGWPKHFRSRPYPPGKFDLAVTILGFLVVLLFPVPWLLKEPFLLGAYLVSISIFLLTIWRYECCRCIYFGCPFNRVSAEVKNEFERKKRVDCEFGED
;
A
#
# COMPACT_ATOMS: atom_id res chain seq x y z
N MET A 1 2.23 13.06 -10.54
CA MET A 1 2.91 14.28 -10.06
C MET A 1 3.49 15.00 -11.27
N MET A 2 2.99 16.19 -11.61
CA MET A 2 3.81 17.10 -12.41
C MET A 2 4.91 17.60 -11.48
N LEU A 3 6.17 17.47 -11.89
CA LEU A 3 7.30 18.04 -11.17
C LEU A 3 7.11 19.56 -11.15
N SER A 4 6.59 20.10 -10.06
CA SER A 4 6.43 21.54 -9.88
C SER A 4 7.83 22.17 -9.90
N GLY A 5 8.10 23.05 -10.85
CA GLY A 5 9.38 23.75 -10.99
C GLY A 5 10.28 23.27 -12.13
N VAL A 6 9.88 22.28 -12.92
CA VAL A 6 10.62 21.97 -14.17
C VAL A 6 10.24 23.00 -15.24
N PRO A 7 11.21 23.70 -15.86
CA PRO A 7 10.92 24.65 -16.92
C PRO A 7 10.24 23.95 -18.10
N LYS A 8 9.14 24.52 -18.59
CA LYS A 8 8.47 24.02 -19.79
C LYS A 8 9.33 24.34 -21.01
N ILE A 9 10.04 23.32 -21.51
CA ILE A 9 10.87 23.43 -22.72
C ILE A 9 10.00 23.47 -23.99
N PHE A 10 8.83 22.84 -23.94
CA PHE A 10 7.91 22.72 -25.07
C PHE A 10 6.54 23.31 -24.75
N LYS A 11 5.85 23.79 -25.80
CA LYS A 11 4.48 24.27 -25.70
C LYS A 11 3.52 23.11 -25.42
N ASP A 12 2.53 23.37 -24.57
CA ASP A 12 1.50 22.39 -24.25
C ASP A 12 0.72 22.00 -25.52
N ARG A 13 0.57 20.68 -25.76
CA ARG A 13 -0.25 20.11 -26.85
C ARG A 13 -1.41 19.32 -26.25
N PRO A 14 -2.50 19.98 -25.85
CA PRO A 14 -3.68 19.30 -25.32
C PRO A 14 -4.39 18.56 -26.45
N GLY A 15 -4.47 17.23 -26.36
CA GLY A 15 -5.09 16.39 -27.37
C GLY A 15 -4.71 14.91 -27.19
N PRO A 16 -5.38 13.98 -27.89
CA PRO A 16 -5.00 12.58 -27.85
C PRO A 16 -3.61 12.38 -28.46
N LEU A 17 -2.81 11.50 -27.84
CA LEU A 17 -1.51 11.13 -28.43
C LEU A 17 -1.75 10.43 -29.77
N SER A 18 -1.03 10.87 -30.80
CA SER A 18 -0.96 10.18 -32.08
C SER A 18 -0.35 8.78 -31.92
N LEU A 19 -0.62 7.88 -32.88
CA LEU A 19 -0.03 6.53 -32.88
C LEU A 19 1.51 6.60 -32.84
N PHE A 20 2.09 7.54 -33.60
CA PHE A 20 3.53 7.79 -33.61
C PHE A 20 4.06 8.20 -32.24
N GLU A 21 3.41 9.16 -31.56
CA GLU A 21 3.81 9.58 -30.21
C GLU A 21 3.69 8.45 -29.18
N LYS A 22 2.67 7.59 -29.30
CA LYS A 22 2.54 6.39 -28.45
C LYS A 22 3.71 5.42 -28.66
N ILE A 23 4.06 5.16 -29.92
CA ILE A 23 5.21 4.29 -30.27
C ILE A 23 6.51 4.88 -29.74
N ILE A 24 6.78 6.16 -30.00
CA ILE A 24 8.01 6.83 -29.54
C ILE A 24 8.09 6.85 -28.01
N THR A 25 6.98 7.06 -27.31
CA THR A 25 6.96 7.00 -25.84
C THR A 25 7.37 5.63 -25.33
N VAL A 26 6.85 4.55 -25.93
CA VAL A 26 7.20 3.17 -25.55
C VAL A 26 8.66 2.87 -25.91
N LEU A 27 9.09 3.21 -27.13
CA LEU A 27 10.46 3.01 -27.59
C LEU A 27 11.48 3.81 -26.77
N GLY A 28 11.14 5.02 -26.33
CA GLY A 28 11.99 5.82 -25.45
C GLY A 28 12.05 5.28 -24.04
N ALA A 29 10.96 4.67 -23.56
CA ALA A 29 10.91 4.07 -22.24
C ALA A 29 11.71 2.75 -22.18
N LEU A 30 11.62 1.89 -23.20
CA LEU A 30 12.24 0.56 -23.24
C LEU A 30 13.74 0.54 -22.87
N PRO A 31 14.62 1.39 -23.43
CA PRO A 31 16.03 1.45 -23.07
C PRO A 31 16.25 1.71 -21.58
N VAL A 32 15.40 2.50 -20.92
CA VAL A 32 15.54 2.77 -19.47
C VAL A 32 15.43 1.48 -18.64
N PHE A 33 14.63 0.52 -19.11
CA PHE A 33 14.45 -0.78 -18.45
C PHE A 33 15.42 -1.85 -18.94
N LEU A 34 15.77 -1.84 -20.23
CA LEU A 34 16.57 -2.91 -20.84
C LEU A 34 18.08 -2.63 -20.78
N PHE A 35 18.49 -1.36 -20.83
CA PHE A 35 19.91 -1.01 -20.81
C PHE A 35 20.63 -1.48 -19.54
N PRO A 36 20.08 -1.35 -18.32
CA PRO A 36 20.74 -1.87 -17.13
C PRO A 36 20.84 -3.40 -17.11
N VAL A 37 19.91 -4.12 -17.75
CA VAL A 37 19.89 -5.60 -17.77
C VAL A 37 21.17 -6.17 -18.39
N TYR A 38 21.69 -5.52 -19.44
CA TYR A 38 22.94 -5.94 -20.08
C TYR A 38 24.11 -6.02 -19.08
N TRP A 39 24.23 -5.03 -18.20
CA TRP A 39 25.30 -4.96 -17.20
C TRP A 39 25.03 -5.87 -16.00
N LEU A 40 23.76 -6.05 -15.65
CA LEU A 40 23.34 -6.84 -14.50
C LEU A 40 23.37 -8.35 -14.78
N ILE A 41 23.46 -8.79 -16.03
CA ILE A 41 23.42 -10.23 -16.36
C ILE A 41 24.56 -11.03 -15.72
N SER A 42 25.69 -10.37 -15.45
CA SER A 42 26.87 -10.95 -14.80
C SER A 42 26.68 -11.17 -13.29
N ASP A 43 25.70 -10.51 -12.67
CA ASP A 43 25.38 -10.65 -11.25
C ASP A 43 23.90 -10.99 -11.08
N HIS A 44 23.63 -12.29 -10.92
CA HIS A 44 22.26 -12.79 -10.79
C HIS A 44 21.51 -12.22 -9.57
N LEU A 45 22.21 -11.85 -8.51
CA LEU A 45 21.59 -11.27 -7.32
C LEU A 45 21.08 -9.86 -7.63
N LEU A 46 21.93 -9.02 -8.23
CA LEU A 46 21.58 -7.65 -8.61
C LEU A 46 20.53 -7.63 -9.73
N LEU A 47 20.64 -8.53 -10.71
CA LEU A 47 19.61 -8.71 -11.75
C LEU A 47 18.26 -9.08 -11.13
N GLY A 48 18.25 -10.04 -10.18
CA GLY A 48 17.06 -10.42 -9.45
C GLY A 48 16.44 -9.24 -8.70
N ALA A 49 17.24 -8.48 -7.95
CA ALA A 49 16.78 -7.29 -7.23
C ALA A 49 16.20 -6.22 -8.17
N TYR A 50 16.84 -6.00 -9.34
CA TYR A 50 16.37 -5.07 -10.36
C TYR A 50 15.00 -5.46 -10.93
N ILE A 51 14.82 -6.75 -11.26
CA ILE A 51 13.53 -7.26 -11.75
C ILE A 51 12.45 -7.09 -10.68
N VAL A 52 12.72 -7.46 -9.43
CA VAL A 52 11.77 -7.31 -8.33
C VAL A 52 11.39 -5.85 -8.12
N ALA A 53 12.36 -4.92 -8.16
CA ALA A 53 12.10 -3.49 -8.02
C ALA A 53 11.15 -2.97 -9.10
N TRP A 54 11.35 -3.36 -10.37
CA TRP A 54 10.45 -2.95 -11.45
C TRP A 54 9.06 -3.57 -11.34
N VAL A 55 8.97 -4.85 -10.98
CA VAL A 55 7.68 -5.51 -10.73
C VAL A 55 6.92 -4.75 -9.63
N LEU A 56 7.57 -4.43 -8.51
CA LEU A 56 6.96 -3.66 -7.43
C LEU A 56 6.55 -2.25 -7.88
N PHE A 57 7.40 -1.56 -8.65
CA PHE A 57 7.08 -0.24 -9.20
C PHE A 57 5.81 -0.28 -10.06
N PHE A 58 5.74 -1.20 -11.04
CA PHE A 58 4.58 -1.30 -11.92
C PHE A 58 3.32 -1.73 -11.17
N LEU A 59 3.43 -2.68 -10.23
CA LEU A 59 2.30 -3.08 -9.38
C LEU A 59 1.78 -1.89 -8.56
N THR A 60 2.66 -1.11 -7.96
CA THR A 60 2.32 0.09 -7.17
C THR A 60 1.62 1.12 -8.05
N ALA A 61 2.23 1.46 -9.21
CA ALA A 61 1.68 2.41 -10.16
C ALA A 61 0.30 1.97 -10.66
N HIS A 62 0.18 0.71 -11.10
CA HIS A 62 -1.06 0.14 -11.58
C HIS A 62 -2.18 0.11 -10.54
N ARG A 63 -1.82 -0.13 -9.28
CA ARG A 63 -2.79 -0.27 -8.19
C ARG A 63 -3.30 1.07 -7.69
N TYR A 64 -2.41 2.05 -7.55
CA TYR A 64 -2.73 3.26 -6.80
C TYR A 64 -2.81 4.53 -7.66
N GLU A 65 -1.96 4.65 -8.68
CA GLU A 65 -1.83 5.89 -9.48
C GLU A 65 -2.59 5.78 -10.80
N CYS A 66 -2.42 4.69 -11.55
CA CYS A 66 -3.04 4.47 -12.86
C CYS A 66 -4.58 4.45 -12.82
N VAL A 67 -5.17 4.04 -11.69
CA VAL A 67 -6.63 4.01 -11.49
C VAL A 67 -7.24 5.38 -11.17
N LYS A 68 -6.40 6.40 -10.92
CA LYS A 68 -6.79 7.79 -10.62
C LYS A 68 -6.20 8.78 -11.63
N CYS A 69 -5.53 8.28 -12.67
CA CYS A 69 -4.79 9.12 -13.59
C CYS A 69 -5.74 9.90 -14.50
N ILE A 70 -5.61 11.24 -14.50
CA ILE A 70 -6.40 12.13 -15.34
C ILE A 70 -6.03 12.05 -16.83
N ASN A 71 -4.83 11.57 -17.14
CA ASN A 71 -4.39 11.35 -18.52
C ASN A 71 -4.96 10.03 -19.05
N PHE A 72 -6.18 10.07 -19.60
CA PHE A 72 -6.87 8.90 -20.15
C PHE A 72 -6.20 8.28 -21.38
N GLU A 73 -5.28 9.01 -22.02
CA GLU A 73 -4.53 8.54 -23.21
C GLU A 73 -3.23 7.83 -22.83
N CYS A 74 -2.87 7.83 -21.55
CA CYS A 74 -1.72 7.07 -21.06
C CYS A 74 -1.95 5.56 -21.28
N PRO A 75 -1.01 4.82 -21.89
CA PRO A 75 -1.14 3.38 -22.11
C PRO A 75 -1.36 2.56 -20.83
N MET A 76 -0.91 3.07 -19.69
CA MET A 76 -1.05 2.42 -18.38
C MET A 76 -2.30 2.89 -17.62
N ASN A 77 -3.13 3.77 -18.19
CA ASN A 77 -4.33 4.28 -17.52
C ASN A 77 -5.32 3.13 -17.26
N ARG A 78 -5.83 3.04 -16.03
CA ARG A 78 -6.79 2.00 -15.62
C ARG A 78 -8.05 2.60 -14.99
N VAL A 79 -8.35 3.87 -15.26
CA VAL A 79 -9.57 4.52 -14.81
C VAL A 79 -10.78 3.83 -15.47
N PRO A 80 -11.79 3.39 -14.71
CA PRO A 80 -12.99 2.77 -15.27
C PRO A 80 -13.70 3.68 -16.30
N ALA A 81 -14.18 3.11 -17.40
CA ALA A 81 -14.83 3.84 -18.49
C ALA A 81 -16.02 4.72 -18.03
N LYS A 82 -16.77 4.28 -17.01
CA LYS A 82 -17.84 5.05 -16.37
C LYS A 82 -17.32 6.37 -15.78
N ILE A 83 -16.19 6.34 -15.07
CA ILE A 83 -15.56 7.53 -14.48
C ILE A 83 -15.01 8.43 -15.58
N GLN A 84 -14.41 7.85 -16.63
CA GLN A 84 -13.94 8.64 -17.79
C GLN A 84 -15.08 9.39 -18.49
N LYS A 85 -16.21 8.71 -18.74
CA LYS A 85 -17.40 9.30 -19.33
C LYS A 85 -17.97 10.40 -18.45
N ASN A 86 -18.05 10.17 -17.14
CA ASN A 86 -18.50 11.17 -16.17
C ASN A 86 -17.57 12.39 -16.14
N PHE A 87 -16.25 12.19 -16.20
CA PHE A 87 -15.28 13.29 -16.22
C PHE A 87 -15.39 14.14 -17.49
N LYS A 88 -15.55 13.49 -18.65
CA LYS A 88 -15.80 14.17 -19.94
C LYS A 88 -17.12 14.96 -19.91
N ASN A 89 -18.16 14.39 -19.29
CA ASN A 89 -19.45 15.06 -19.12
C ASN A 89 -19.39 16.22 -18.10
N ARG A 90 -18.52 16.15 -17.10
CA ARG A 90 -18.29 17.21 -16.09
C ARG A 90 -17.73 18.50 -16.68
N GLY A 91 -17.09 18.44 -17.86
CA GLY A 91 -16.71 19.62 -18.62
C GLY A 91 -17.90 20.47 -19.09
N ASN A 92 -19.13 19.92 -19.05
CA ASN A 92 -20.33 20.54 -19.62
C ASN A 92 -21.45 20.86 -18.61
N LEU A 93 -21.37 20.46 -17.33
CA LEU A 93 -22.42 20.82 -16.37
C LEU A 93 -21.92 20.78 -14.91
N SER A 94 -22.19 21.86 -14.18
CA SER A 94 -21.97 21.97 -12.74
C SER A 94 -23.02 21.18 -11.96
N ASP A 95 -22.52 20.46 -10.98
CA ASP A 95 -23.18 19.96 -9.78
C ASP A 95 -24.02 18.67 -9.78
N ASN A 96 -23.81 18.03 -8.62
CA ASN A 96 -24.48 16.92 -7.96
C ASN A 96 -24.37 15.55 -8.65
N PHE A 97 -23.47 14.73 -8.11
CA PHE A 97 -23.43 13.31 -8.41
C PHE A 97 -23.29 12.49 -7.13
N ASP A 98 -24.32 11.69 -6.88
CA ASP A 98 -24.29 10.57 -5.95
C ASP A 98 -23.51 9.42 -6.57
N LEU A 99 -22.38 9.09 -5.95
CA LEU A 99 -21.57 7.94 -6.32
C LEU A 99 -21.32 7.12 -5.08
N SER A 100 -21.84 5.87 -5.10
CA SER A 100 -21.44 4.70 -4.31
C SER A 100 -21.22 4.97 -2.81
N GLY A 101 -22.04 4.35 -1.95
CA GLY A 101 -22.22 4.62 -0.51
C GLY A 101 -21.03 4.70 0.46
N ASN A 102 -19.77 4.75 0.00
CA ASN A 102 -18.54 4.84 0.79
C ASN A 102 -17.61 6.02 0.41
N GLU A 103 -18.03 6.93 -0.49
CA GLU A 103 -17.29 8.15 -0.84
C GLU A 103 -17.79 9.36 -0.04
N PHE A 104 -16.92 9.98 0.75
CA PHE A 104 -17.24 11.12 1.61
C PHE A 104 -16.65 12.42 1.03
N ARG A 105 -17.37 13.54 1.14
CA ARG A 105 -16.93 14.87 0.68
C ARG A 105 -16.10 15.55 1.78
N ILE A 106 -14.86 15.95 1.47
CA ILE A 106 -14.09 16.82 2.36
C ILE A 106 -14.56 18.26 2.14
N SER A 107 -15.19 18.88 3.16
CA SER A 107 -15.65 20.26 3.07
C SER A 107 -14.47 21.22 2.82
N GLY A 108 -14.56 22.06 1.77
CA GLY A 108 -13.49 22.96 1.34
C GLY A 108 -12.48 22.38 0.32
N SER A 109 -12.65 21.14 -0.15
CA SER A 109 -11.85 20.56 -1.23
C SER A 109 -12.71 19.72 -2.18
N ASN A 110 -12.50 19.83 -3.50
CA ASN A 110 -13.12 18.96 -4.52
C ASN A 110 -12.66 17.48 -4.44
N ARG A 111 -12.03 17.03 -3.33
CA ARG A 111 -11.52 15.68 -3.14
C ARG A 111 -12.51 14.82 -2.36
N TYR A 112 -12.99 13.77 -3.01
CA TYR A 112 -13.71 12.68 -2.36
C TYR A 112 -12.71 11.67 -1.80
N SER A 113 -12.88 11.27 -0.54
CA SER A 113 -12.09 10.21 0.10
C SER A 113 -12.97 8.98 0.28
N SER A 114 -12.63 7.92 -0.46
CA SER A 114 -13.26 6.60 -0.29
C SER A 114 -12.56 5.84 0.83
N LEU A 115 -13.30 5.51 1.89
CA LEU A 115 -12.83 4.58 2.92
C LEU A 115 -12.77 3.15 2.36
N LYS A 116 -11.74 2.41 2.74
CA LYS A 116 -11.54 1.01 2.38
C LYS A 116 -12.27 0.15 3.42
N ILE A 117 -13.44 -0.36 3.09
CA ILE A 117 -14.23 -1.19 4.03
C ILE A 117 -13.81 -2.66 4.00
N GLN A 118 -13.37 -3.14 2.84
CA GLN A 118 -12.95 -4.52 2.66
C GLN A 118 -11.62 -4.57 1.90
N HIS A 119 -10.78 -5.51 2.28
CA HIS A 119 -9.60 -5.88 1.50
C HIS A 119 -9.94 -7.06 0.58
N GLU A 120 -9.31 -7.08 -0.58
CA GLU A 120 -9.36 -8.18 -1.53
C GLU A 120 -8.07 -9.01 -1.44
N PHE A 121 -8.11 -10.24 -1.94
CA PHE A 121 -6.91 -11.08 -2.02
C PHE A 121 -5.76 -10.42 -2.80
N LYS A 122 -6.07 -9.56 -3.78
CA LYS A 122 -5.07 -8.78 -4.51
C LYS A 122 -4.39 -7.72 -3.64
N ASP A 123 -5.06 -7.17 -2.63
CA ASP A 123 -4.42 -6.29 -1.64
C ASP A 123 -3.37 -7.09 -0.87
N PHE A 124 -3.75 -8.29 -0.42
CA PHE A 124 -2.87 -9.18 0.30
C PHE A 124 -1.63 -9.58 -0.49
N LEU A 125 -1.80 -10.08 -1.72
CA LEU A 125 -0.66 -10.49 -2.55
C LEU A 125 0.36 -9.35 -2.71
N TYR A 126 -0.11 -8.14 -2.99
CA TYR A 126 0.76 -6.98 -3.14
C TYR A 126 1.55 -6.70 -1.85
N TRP A 127 0.88 -6.58 -0.71
CA TRP A 127 1.53 -6.29 0.56
C TRP A 127 2.45 -7.41 1.02
N TYR A 128 2.06 -8.66 0.76
CA TYR A 128 2.88 -9.84 1.01
C TYR A 128 4.19 -9.80 0.21
N PHE A 129 4.16 -9.48 -1.08
CA PHE A 129 5.39 -9.35 -1.88
C PHE A 129 6.32 -8.24 -1.37
N VAL A 130 5.76 -7.08 -1.03
CA VAL A 130 6.54 -5.95 -0.48
C VAL A 130 7.21 -6.36 0.84
N THR A 131 6.47 -6.97 1.76
CA THR A 131 7.01 -7.42 3.04
C THR A 131 7.98 -8.58 2.90
N LEU A 132 7.71 -9.53 2.01
CA LEU A 132 8.60 -10.65 1.73
C LEU A 132 9.96 -10.17 1.21
N PHE A 133 9.98 -9.16 0.35
CA PHE A 133 11.23 -8.58 -0.13
C PHE A 133 12.08 -7.98 1.02
N LEU A 134 11.44 -7.25 1.94
CA LEU A 134 12.10 -6.72 3.13
C LEU A 134 12.66 -7.83 4.02
N LEU A 135 11.86 -8.86 4.29
CA LEU A 135 12.28 -10.01 5.10
C LEU A 135 13.38 -10.83 4.41
N PHE A 136 13.36 -10.92 3.08
CA PHE A 136 14.39 -11.57 2.30
C PHE A 136 15.73 -10.85 2.43
N LEU A 137 15.77 -9.52 2.33
CA LEU A 137 17.01 -8.75 2.53
C LEU A 137 17.58 -8.94 3.94
N ALA A 138 16.72 -8.92 4.96
CA ALA A 138 17.11 -9.20 6.34
C ALA A 138 17.65 -10.63 6.52
N GLY A 139 16.93 -11.63 6.00
CA GLY A 139 17.31 -13.04 6.06
C GLY A 139 18.60 -13.33 5.30
N LEU A 140 18.81 -12.71 4.14
CA LEU A 140 20.03 -12.82 3.35
C LEU A 140 21.23 -12.25 4.12
N ALA A 141 21.09 -11.05 4.68
CA ALA A 141 22.16 -10.43 5.47
C ALA A 141 22.56 -11.28 6.67
N ILE A 142 21.61 -11.86 7.40
CA ILE A 142 21.90 -12.77 8.51
C ILE A 142 22.52 -14.09 8.00
N GLY A 143 21.97 -14.62 6.90
CA GLY A 143 22.34 -15.93 6.34
C GLY A 143 23.74 -16.01 5.78
N ILE A 144 24.30 -14.89 5.31
CA ILE A 144 25.72 -14.79 4.91
C ILE A 144 26.65 -15.18 6.07
N TYR A 145 26.25 -14.89 7.32
CA TYR A 145 27.09 -15.11 8.49
C TYR A 145 26.65 -16.28 9.37
N SER A 146 25.35 -16.60 9.44
CA SER A 146 24.86 -17.67 10.31
C SER A 146 23.47 -18.16 9.96
N THR A 147 23.36 -19.46 9.65
CA THR A 147 22.07 -20.14 9.47
C THR A 147 21.25 -20.22 10.77
N GLY A 148 21.90 -20.36 11.92
CA GLY A 148 21.21 -20.43 13.23
C GLY A 148 20.45 -19.14 13.55
N TRP A 149 21.06 -17.99 13.28
CA TRP A 149 20.40 -16.70 13.46
C TRP A 149 19.30 -16.43 12.45
N VAL A 150 19.36 -17.00 11.23
CA VAL A 150 18.23 -16.97 10.28
C VAL A 150 17.03 -17.72 10.85
N LEU A 151 17.23 -18.91 11.42
CA LEU A 151 16.13 -19.66 12.06
C LEU A 151 15.52 -18.90 13.24
N ALA A 152 16.37 -18.27 14.06
CA ALA A 152 15.91 -17.39 15.14
C ALA A 152 15.09 -16.21 14.61
N TYR A 153 15.52 -15.60 13.50
CA TYR A 153 14.80 -14.49 12.88
C TYR A 153 13.45 -14.93 12.30
N ILE A 154 13.39 -16.06 11.60
CA ILE A 154 12.14 -16.64 11.08
C ILE A 154 11.17 -16.92 12.23
N PHE A 155 11.65 -17.52 13.33
CA PHE A 155 10.84 -17.75 14.51
C PHE A 155 10.31 -16.43 15.10
N LEU A 156 11.16 -15.41 15.20
CA LEU A 156 10.79 -14.09 15.72
C LEU A 156 9.70 -13.43 14.88
N VAL A 157 9.88 -13.41 13.56
CA VAL A 157 8.91 -12.88 12.58
C VAL A 157 7.58 -13.64 12.72
N PHE A 158 7.62 -14.97 12.69
CA PHE A 158 6.41 -15.78 12.81
C PHE A 158 5.71 -15.54 14.14
N PHE A 159 6.43 -15.59 15.25
CA PHE A 159 5.88 -15.35 16.58
C PHE A 159 5.26 -13.96 16.71
N HIS A 160 5.91 -12.93 16.19
CA HIS A 160 5.38 -11.58 16.22
C HIS A 160 4.08 -11.45 15.42
N PHE A 161 4.08 -11.76 14.11
CA PHE A 161 2.92 -11.54 13.25
C PHE A 161 1.78 -12.54 13.53
N TYR A 162 2.11 -13.80 13.87
CA TYR A 162 1.11 -14.87 14.02
C TYR A 162 0.46 -14.87 15.39
N VAL A 163 1.23 -14.52 16.43
CA VAL A 163 0.77 -14.60 17.83
C VAL A 163 0.59 -13.21 18.43
N LEU A 164 1.65 -12.42 18.53
CA LEU A 164 1.62 -11.15 19.28
C LEU A 164 0.75 -10.10 18.60
N GLU A 165 0.99 -9.81 17.32
CA GLU A 165 0.23 -8.82 16.55
C GLU A 165 -1.25 -9.23 16.49
N GLN A 166 -1.54 -10.51 16.21
CA GLN A 166 -2.92 -10.99 16.22
C GLN A 166 -3.61 -10.73 17.55
N ARG A 167 -2.97 -11.12 18.66
CA ARG A 167 -3.54 -10.99 20.00
C ARG A 167 -3.70 -9.54 20.42
N PHE A 168 -2.65 -8.73 20.32
CA PHE A 168 -2.61 -7.41 20.94
C PHE A 168 -3.09 -6.30 20.02
N PHE A 169 -3.09 -6.50 18.69
CA PHE A 169 -3.48 -5.46 17.74
C PHE A 169 -4.64 -5.89 16.85
N CYS A 170 -4.54 -7.03 16.15
CA CYS A 170 -5.55 -7.40 15.15
C CYS A 170 -6.92 -7.66 15.77
N THR A 171 -7.04 -8.20 17.00
CA THR A 171 -8.36 -8.43 17.63
C THR A 171 -9.17 -7.15 17.79
N HIS A 172 -8.53 -5.98 17.81
CA HIS A 172 -9.17 -4.66 17.93
C HIS A 172 -9.62 -4.09 16.58
N CYS A 173 -9.13 -4.66 15.47
CA CYS A 173 -9.36 -4.14 14.14
C CYS A 173 -10.72 -4.63 13.56
N PRO A 174 -11.55 -3.74 12.96
CA PRO A 174 -12.79 -4.13 12.29
C PRO A 174 -12.61 -5.22 11.23
N TYR A 175 -11.51 -5.21 10.47
CA TYR A 175 -11.23 -6.24 9.45
C TYR A 175 -11.05 -7.64 10.04
N TYR A 176 -10.70 -7.74 11.33
CA TYR A 176 -10.61 -9.03 12.02
C TYR A 176 -12.00 -9.64 12.24
N VAL A 177 -13.04 -8.83 12.40
CA VAL A 177 -14.41 -9.29 12.71
C VAL A 177 -15.12 -9.82 11.47
N MET A 178 -14.79 -9.31 10.29
CA MET A 178 -15.54 -9.50 9.03
C MET A 178 -15.68 -10.93 8.48
N SER A 179 -14.99 -11.91 9.06
CA SER A 179 -14.98 -13.31 8.59
C SER A 179 -14.90 -14.21 9.80
N GLU A 180 -15.60 -15.33 9.87
CA GLU A 180 -15.68 -16.10 11.12
C GLU A 180 -14.37 -16.79 11.50
N LYS A 181 -13.75 -17.53 10.57
CA LYS A 181 -12.64 -18.46 10.86
C LYS A 181 -11.24 -17.95 10.48
N LYS A 182 -11.16 -17.12 9.44
CA LYS A 182 -9.89 -16.64 8.86
C LYS A 182 -9.85 -15.12 8.83
N VAL A 183 -8.66 -14.55 9.02
CA VAL A 183 -8.45 -13.10 8.93
C VAL A 183 -8.52 -12.65 7.46
N ARG A 184 -9.21 -11.54 7.19
CA ARG A 184 -9.33 -10.92 5.85
C ARG A 184 -8.75 -9.51 5.86
N CYS A 185 -7.45 -9.42 6.16
CA CYS A 185 -6.67 -8.18 6.18
C CYS A 185 -5.64 -8.22 5.05
N MET A 186 -5.17 -7.04 4.61
CA MET A 186 -4.10 -6.92 3.63
C MET A 186 -2.76 -7.56 4.05
N MET A 187 -2.53 -7.79 5.35
CA MET A 187 -1.25 -8.35 5.82
C MET A 187 -1.31 -9.85 6.13
N ASN A 188 -2.41 -10.29 6.76
CA ASN A 188 -2.54 -11.63 7.34
C ASN A 188 -3.70 -12.42 6.70
N TRP A 189 -3.88 -12.30 5.39
CA TRP A 189 -5.02 -12.93 4.71
C TRP A 189 -4.99 -14.45 4.82
N GLY A 190 -6.13 -15.04 5.19
CA GLY A 190 -6.29 -16.48 5.26
C GLY A 190 -5.69 -17.12 6.51
N TRP A 191 -5.01 -16.37 7.37
CA TRP A 191 -4.48 -16.86 8.62
C TRP A 191 -5.63 -17.25 9.56
N PRO A 192 -5.53 -18.40 10.25
CA PRO A 192 -6.56 -18.82 11.19
C PRO A 192 -6.60 -17.86 12.37
N LYS A 193 -7.80 -17.67 12.92
CA LYS A 193 -8.00 -16.85 14.11
C LYS A 193 -7.79 -17.67 15.36
N HIS A 194 -6.80 -17.28 16.16
CA HIS A 194 -6.52 -17.93 17.45
C HIS A 194 -7.21 -17.22 18.62
N PHE A 195 -7.61 -15.96 18.44
CA PHE A 195 -8.09 -15.10 19.51
C PHE A 195 -9.49 -14.57 19.21
N ARG A 196 -10.23 -14.26 20.27
CA ARG A 196 -11.55 -13.63 20.15
C ARG A 196 -11.41 -12.15 19.82
N SER A 197 -12.33 -11.64 19.02
CA SER A 197 -12.41 -10.21 18.70
C SER A 197 -12.65 -9.37 19.96
N ARG A 198 -12.05 -8.19 20.01
CA ARG A 198 -12.13 -7.19 21.07
C ARG A 198 -12.32 -5.82 20.44
N PRO A 199 -13.53 -5.46 19.96
CA PRO A 199 -13.74 -4.32 19.06
C PRO A 199 -13.75 -2.96 19.79
N TYR A 200 -12.70 -2.68 20.54
CA TYR A 200 -12.45 -1.40 21.22
C TYR A 200 -11.01 -0.94 20.92
N PRO A 201 -10.68 0.33 21.14
CA PRO A 201 -9.32 0.82 20.88
C PRO A 201 -8.28 0.09 21.75
N PRO A 202 -7.06 -0.18 21.22
CA PRO A 202 -6.06 -0.94 21.92
C PRO A 202 -5.57 -0.15 23.13
N GLY A 203 -5.37 -0.84 24.25
CA GLY A 203 -4.79 -0.21 25.45
C GLY A 203 -3.34 0.21 25.23
N LYS A 204 -2.79 1.04 26.13
CA LYS A 204 -1.37 1.45 26.08
C LYS A 204 -0.42 0.25 26.11
N PHE A 205 -0.76 -0.78 26.89
CA PHE A 205 0.02 -2.01 26.98
C PHE A 205 0.02 -2.78 25.65
N ASP A 206 -1.16 -3.01 25.07
CA ASP A 206 -1.34 -3.69 23.79
C ASP A 206 -0.52 -2.99 22.68
N LEU A 207 -0.56 -1.67 22.65
CA LEU A 207 0.19 -0.86 21.72
C LEU A 207 1.72 -0.96 21.97
N ALA A 208 2.15 -0.90 23.23
CA ALA A 208 3.57 -1.01 23.58
C ALA A 208 4.16 -2.36 23.15
N VAL A 209 3.46 -3.48 23.42
CA VAL A 209 3.88 -4.82 22.99
C VAL A 209 3.97 -4.90 21.47
N THR A 210 2.98 -4.34 20.77
CA THR A 210 2.95 -4.35 19.30
C THR A 210 4.11 -3.53 18.71
N ILE A 211 4.31 -2.29 19.17
CA ILE A 211 5.40 -1.41 18.71
C ILE A 211 6.76 -2.04 19.01
N LEU A 212 6.96 -2.55 20.23
CA LEU A 212 8.22 -3.20 20.61
C LEU A 212 8.49 -4.41 19.71
N GLY A 213 7.47 -5.23 19.44
CA GLY A 213 7.60 -6.36 18.52
C GLY A 213 8.03 -5.94 17.11
N PHE A 214 7.42 -4.89 16.55
CA PHE A 214 7.83 -4.33 15.25
C PHE A 214 9.27 -3.81 15.27
N LEU A 215 9.66 -3.07 16.31
CA LEU A 215 11.02 -2.57 16.46
C LEU A 215 12.03 -3.71 16.54
N VAL A 216 11.73 -4.76 17.30
CA VAL A 216 12.59 -5.93 17.37
C VAL A 216 12.71 -6.60 16.00
N VAL A 217 11.61 -6.88 15.30
CA VAL A 217 11.66 -7.47 13.94
C VAL A 217 12.49 -6.63 12.97
N LEU A 218 12.35 -5.31 13.01
CA LEU A 218 13.03 -4.40 12.08
C LEU A 218 14.50 -4.19 12.41
N LEU A 219 14.85 -4.11 13.70
CA LEU A 219 16.21 -3.81 14.17
C LEU A 219 17.07 -5.05 14.36
N PHE A 220 16.46 -6.22 14.55
CA PHE A 220 17.18 -7.49 14.71
C PHE A 220 18.22 -7.76 13.61
N PRO A 221 17.95 -7.59 12.30
CA PRO A 221 18.96 -7.84 11.27
C PRO A 221 20.07 -6.78 11.19
N VAL A 222 19.95 -5.64 11.88
CA VAL A 222 20.87 -4.49 11.73
C VAL A 222 22.34 -4.82 12.00
N PRO A 223 22.72 -5.60 13.04
CA PRO A 223 24.13 -5.95 13.27
C PRO A 223 24.79 -6.69 12.10
N TRP A 224 24.02 -7.47 11.33
CA TRP A 224 24.49 -8.15 10.13
C TRP A 224 24.47 -7.23 8.91
N LEU A 225 23.41 -6.43 8.77
CA LEU A 225 23.30 -5.44 7.70
C LEU A 225 24.44 -4.41 7.75
N LEU A 226 24.91 -4.01 8.93
CA LEU A 226 26.05 -3.09 9.10
C LEU A 226 27.35 -3.62 8.50
N LYS A 227 27.48 -4.95 8.34
CA LYS A 227 28.65 -5.58 7.70
C LYS A 227 28.53 -5.61 6.17
N GLU A 228 27.32 -5.44 5.65
CA GLU A 228 27.00 -5.47 4.22
C GLU A 228 26.33 -4.15 3.81
N PRO A 229 27.09 -3.05 3.58
CA PRO A 229 26.54 -1.72 3.36
C PRO A 229 25.52 -1.64 2.21
N PHE A 230 25.72 -2.45 1.16
CA PHE A 230 24.77 -2.54 0.05
C PHE A 230 23.41 -3.08 0.49
N LEU A 231 23.40 -4.17 1.27
CA LEU A 231 22.16 -4.75 1.81
C LEU A 231 21.50 -3.83 2.82
N LEU A 232 22.28 -3.13 3.66
CA LEU A 232 21.77 -2.10 4.56
C LEU A 232 21.05 -0.99 3.79
N GLY A 233 21.68 -0.46 2.74
CA GLY A 233 21.09 0.57 1.89
C GLY A 233 19.77 0.10 1.26
N ALA A 234 19.78 -1.10 0.66
CA ALA A 234 18.58 -1.69 0.06
C ALA A 234 17.47 -1.91 1.10
N TYR A 235 17.81 -2.36 2.31
CA TYR A 235 16.87 -2.61 3.41
C TYR A 235 16.23 -1.31 3.90
N LEU A 236 17.01 -0.25 4.14
CA LEU A 236 16.52 1.06 4.58
C LEU A 236 15.61 1.72 3.54
N VAL A 237 15.97 1.64 2.26
CA VAL A 237 15.13 2.11 1.15
C VAL A 237 13.82 1.31 1.11
N SER A 238 13.89 -0.02 1.25
CA SER A 238 12.71 -0.89 1.24
C SER A 238 11.76 -0.59 2.39
N ILE A 239 12.28 -0.38 3.62
CA ILE A 239 11.48 0.06 4.77
C ILE A 239 10.82 1.41 4.48
N SER A 240 11.58 2.36 3.95
CA SER A 240 11.07 3.70 3.66
C SER A 240 9.95 3.67 2.62
N ILE A 241 10.12 2.90 1.54
CA ILE A 241 9.07 2.68 0.52
C ILE A 241 7.85 2.02 1.14
N PHE A 242 8.02 0.96 1.94
CA PHE A 242 6.93 0.28 2.63
C PHE A 242 6.12 1.25 3.50
N LEU A 243 6.79 2.00 4.39
CA LEU A 243 6.16 2.95 5.30
C LEU A 243 5.46 4.10 4.55
N LEU A 244 6.10 4.67 3.53
CA LEU A 244 5.49 5.75 2.74
C LEU A 244 4.26 5.25 1.96
N THR A 245 4.33 4.03 1.42
CA THR A 245 3.24 3.42 0.66
C THR A 245 2.04 3.14 1.57
N ILE A 246 2.26 2.54 2.74
CA ILE A 246 1.15 2.19 3.65
C ILE A 246 0.53 3.46 4.21
N TRP A 247 1.36 4.45 4.56
CA TRP A 247 0.94 5.74 5.08
C TRP A 247 0.13 6.55 4.07
N ARG A 248 0.51 6.49 2.78
CA ARG A 248 -0.18 7.22 1.69
C ARG A 248 -1.46 6.53 1.25
N TYR A 249 -1.45 5.20 1.10
CA TYR A 249 -2.52 4.50 0.38
C TYR A 249 -3.48 3.72 1.28
N GLU A 250 -3.05 3.27 2.46
CA GLU A 250 -3.89 2.47 3.36
C GLU A 250 -4.31 3.27 4.59
N CYS A 251 -3.37 3.92 5.29
CA CYS A 251 -3.65 4.70 6.50
C CYS A 251 -4.64 5.85 6.29
N CYS A 252 -4.64 6.47 5.11
CA CYS A 252 -5.58 7.55 4.74
C CYS A 252 -6.99 7.05 4.38
N ARG A 253 -7.21 5.74 4.32
CA ARG A 253 -8.49 5.13 3.89
C ARG A 253 -8.99 4.06 4.87
N CYS A 254 -8.25 3.78 5.93
CA CYS A 254 -8.54 2.69 6.84
C CYS A 254 -9.73 3.01 7.75
N ILE A 255 -10.69 2.08 7.86
CA ILE A 255 -11.85 2.21 8.76
C ILE A 255 -11.52 1.97 10.24
N TYR A 256 -10.31 1.53 10.56
CA TYR A 256 -9.87 1.35 11.94
C TYR A 256 -9.35 2.66 12.52
N PHE A 257 -10.26 3.54 12.96
CA PHE A 257 -9.91 4.88 13.47
C PHE A 257 -9.16 4.87 14.82
N GLY A 258 -9.18 3.75 15.55
CA GLY A 258 -8.39 3.57 16.78
C GLY A 258 -6.92 3.21 16.55
N CYS A 259 -6.51 3.02 15.28
CA CYS A 259 -5.12 2.74 14.95
C CYS A 259 -4.23 3.99 15.13
N PRO A 260 -3.06 3.87 15.78
CA PRO A 260 -2.13 4.99 15.96
C PRO A 260 -1.57 5.54 14.63
N PHE A 261 -1.62 4.75 13.55
CA PHE A 261 -1.16 5.14 12.22
C PHE A 261 -2.29 5.63 11.31
N ASN A 262 -3.54 5.67 11.77
CA ASN A 262 -4.66 6.13 10.95
C ASN A 262 -4.50 7.62 10.63
N ARG A 263 -4.80 8.02 9.39
CA ARG A 263 -4.73 9.42 8.92
C ARG A 263 -6.02 9.92 8.29
N VAL A 264 -7.11 9.19 8.42
CA VAL A 264 -8.41 9.66 7.97
C VAL A 264 -8.74 10.96 8.72
N SER A 265 -9.20 11.97 7.99
CA SER A 265 -9.51 13.27 8.60
C SER A 265 -10.73 13.17 9.52
N ALA A 266 -10.81 14.08 10.49
CA ALA A 266 -11.89 14.08 11.46
C ALA A 266 -13.26 14.29 10.79
N GLU A 267 -13.33 15.07 9.70
CA GLU A 267 -14.57 15.29 8.96
C GLU A 267 -15.10 13.99 8.37
N VAL A 268 -14.24 13.23 7.67
CA VAL A 268 -14.59 11.95 7.04
C VAL A 268 -15.00 10.92 8.09
N LYS A 269 -14.29 10.88 9.22
CA LYS A 269 -14.62 10.01 10.35
C LYS A 269 -16.01 10.34 10.91
N ASN A 270 -16.27 11.61 11.21
CA ASN A 270 -17.54 12.05 11.79
C ASN A 270 -18.71 11.78 10.84
N GLU A 271 -18.51 11.98 9.53
CA GLU A 271 -19.52 11.69 8.52
C GLU A 271 -19.82 10.19 8.41
N PHE A 272 -18.79 9.34 8.46
CA PHE A 272 -18.95 7.88 8.50
C PHE A 272 -19.73 7.44 9.74
N GLU A 273 -19.38 7.94 10.92
CA GLU A 273 -20.07 7.61 12.18
C GLU A 273 -21.52 8.12 12.19
N ARG A 274 -21.79 9.31 11.64
CA ARG A 274 -23.15 9.84 11.46
C ARG A 274 -23.97 8.93 10.56
N LYS A 275 -23.44 8.53 9.41
CA LYS A 275 -24.14 7.64 8.47
C LYS A 275 -24.46 6.30 9.13
N LYS A 276 -23.50 5.72 9.83
CA LYS A 276 -23.70 4.47 10.58
C LYS A 276 -24.81 4.60 11.64
N ARG A 277 -24.91 5.73 12.35
CA ARG A 277 -26.02 5.98 13.30
C ARG A 277 -27.37 6.02 12.60
N VAL A 278 -27.47 6.77 11.50
CA VAL A 278 -28.70 6.85 10.69
C VAL A 278 -29.10 5.46 10.17
N ASP A 279 -28.16 4.70 9.65
CA ASP A 279 -28.42 3.33 9.16
C ASP A 279 -28.88 2.39 10.30
N CYS A 280 -28.45 2.62 11.55
CA CYS A 280 -28.93 1.87 12.72
C CYS A 280 -30.27 2.38 13.28
N GLU A 281 -30.60 3.66 13.11
CA GLU A 281 -31.85 4.28 13.60
C GLU A 281 -33.01 4.11 12.62
N PHE A 282 -32.73 4.01 11.31
CA PHE A 282 -33.72 3.91 10.24
C PHE A 282 -33.60 2.62 9.41
N GLY A 283 -32.71 1.70 9.81
CA GLY A 283 -32.66 0.33 9.29
C GLY A 283 -33.66 -0.55 10.03
N GLU A 284 -34.94 -0.39 9.69
CA GLU A 284 -36.03 -1.29 10.07
C GLU A 284 -35.91 -2.65 9.35
N ASP A 285 -36.30 -3.70 10.09
CA ASP A 285 -37.04 -4.91 9.69
C ASP A 285 -36.58 -5.81 8.51
#